data_AF-A0A444K7W2-F1
#
_entry.id   AF-A0A444K7W2-F1
#
_cell.length_a   1.000
_cell.length_b   1.000
_cell.length_c   1.000
_cell.angle_alpha   90.00
_cell.angle_beta   90.00
_cell.angle_gamma   90.00
#
_symmetry.space_group_name_H-M   'P 1'
#
loop_
_entity.id
_entity.type
_entity.pdbx_description
1 polymer ?
#
loop_
_entity_poly.entity_id
_entity_poly.type
_entity_poly.pdbx_seq_one_letter_code
_entity_poly.pdbx_strand_id
1 'polypeptide(L)'
;MRSTSDTIVAIGLAIGGALGMAGTFVGSDALRETLWTIDGVGVVVAAALLTMKYQRLGNDLVAAGFLTFLAGESLLLAGNAAGLQASVPSY
;
A
#
# COMPACT_ATOMS: atom_id res chain seq x y z
N MET A 1 12.52 6.79 21.66
CA MET A 1 11.17 6.28 22.00
C MET A 1 10.48 5.92 20.69
N ARG A 2 10.05 4.67 20.48
CA ARG A 2 9.25 4.32 19.30
C ARG A 2 7.87 5.00 19.45
N SER A 3 7.49 5.81 18.48
CA SER A 3 6.17 6.45 18.46
C SER A 3 5.09 5.42 18.11
N THR A 4 3.86 5.57 18.60
CA THR A 4 2.69 4.78 18.19
C THR A 4 2.57 4.73 16.65
N SER A 5 2.90 5.82 15.96
CA SER A 5 2.91 5.86 14.49
C SER A 5 3.97 4.93 13.86
N ASP A 6 5.14 4.77 14.47
CA ASP A 6 6.17 3.86 13.97
C ASP A 6 5.71 2.40 14.05
N THR A 7 5.00 2.06 15.12
CA THR A 7 4.39 0.73 15.30
C THR A 7 3.30 0.49 14.26
N ILE A 8 2.41 1.46 14.01
CA ILE A 8 1.35 1.33 13.00
C ILE A 8 1.96 1.18 11.59
N VAL A 9 2.98 1.97 11.27
CA VAL A 9 3.71 1.86 9.99
C VAL A 9 4.34 0.48 9.83
N ALA A 10 5.05 -0.01 10.85
CA ALA A 10 5.72 -1.30 10.79
C ALA A 10 4.72 -2.46 10.65
N ILE A 11 3.61 -2.40 11.39
CA ILE A 11 2.53 -3.39 11.31
C ILE A 11 1.87 -3.35 9.93
N GLY A 12 1.52 -2.17 9.42
CA GLY A 12 0.91 -2.00 8.10
C GLY A 12 1.80 -2.54 6.98
N LEU A 13 3.10 -2.26 7.02
CA LEU A 13 4.06 -2.75 6.03
C LEU A 13 4.27 -4.27 6.13
N ALA A 14 4.34 -4.81 7.34
CA ALA A 14 4.53 -6.25 7.56
C ALA A 14 3.30 -7.06 7.13
N ILE A 15 2.10 -6.59 7.48
CA ILE A 15 0.83 -7.21 7.06
C ILE A 15 0.70 -7.10 5.54
N GLY A 16 0.94 -5.92 4.96
CA GLY A 16 0.89 -5.73 3.52
C GLY A 16 1.80 -6.71 2.78
N GLY A 17 3.11 -6.65 3.04
CA GLY A 17 4.07 -7.52 2.37
C GLY A 17 3.78 -9.02 2.54
N ALA A 18 3.28 -9.45 3.70
CA ALA A 18 2.90 -10.84 3.91
C ALA A 18 1.69 -11.26 3.07
N LEU A 19 0.65 -10.43 2.99
CA LEU A 19 -0.55 -10.71 2.20
C LEU A 19 -0.28 -10.59 0.69
N GLY A 20 0.57 -9.65 0.27
CA GLY A 20 1.02 -9.51 -1.12
C GLY A 20 1.73 -10.76 -1.62
N MET A 21 2.64 -11.31 -0.81
CA MET A 21 3.28 -12.59 -1.10
C MET A 21 2.28 -13.75 -1.07
N ALA A 22 1.39 -13.82 -0.08
CA ALA A 22 0.40 -14.88 0.02
C ALA A 22 -0.55 -14.95 -1.19
N GLY A 23 -0.97 -13.79 -1.73
CA GLY A 23 -1.79 -13.70 -2.94
C GLY A 23 -1.12 -14.34 -4.17
N THR A 24 0.20 -14.19 -4.30
CA THR A 24 0.98 -14.76 -5.42
C THR A 24 0.91 -16.29 -5.49
N PHE A 25 0.75 -16.97 -4.34
CA PHE A 25 0.77 -18.44 -4.25
C PHE A 25 -0.63 -19.08 -4.15
N VAL A 26 -1.69 -18.28 -4.02
CA VAL A 26 -3.07 -18.78 -3.93
C VAL A 26 -3.60 -19.10 -5.34
N GLY A 27 -4.22 -20.27 -5.51
CA GLY A 27 -4.78 -20.72 -6.80
C GLY A 27 -6.19 -20.19 -7.10
N SER A 28 -6.88 -19.61 -6.12
CA SER A 28 -8.22 -19.04 -6.27
C SER A 28 -8.14 -17.54 -6.57
N ASP A 29 -8.71 -17.12 -7.70
CA ASP A 29 -8.64 -15.72 -8.15
C ASP A 29 -9.32 -14.77 -7.16
N ALA A 30 -10.47 -15.13 -6.59
CA ALA A 30 -11.18 -14.31 -5.61
C ALA A 30 -10.38 -14.12 -4.31
N LEU A 31 -9.69 -15.18 -3.85
CA LEU A 31 -8.82 -15.11 -2.67
C LEU A 31 -7.56 -14.30 -2.96
N ARG A 32 -7.00 -14.41 -4.17
CA ARG A 32 -5.85 -13.62 -4.62
C ARG A 32 -6.17 -12.14 -4.64
N GLU A 33 -7.28 -11.75 -5.28
CA GLU A 33 -7.75 -10.37 -5.34
C GLU A 33 -7.98 -9.79 -3.93
N THR A 34 -8.59 -10.57 -3.03
CA THR A 34 -8.82 -10.14 -1.65
C THR A 34 -7.50 -9.88 -0.92
N LEU A 35 -6.54 -10.81 -1.02
CA LEU A 35 -5.23 -10.68 -0.37
C LEU A 35 -4.44 -9.48 -0.90
N TRP A 36 -4.41 -9.30 -2.23
CA TRP A 36 -3.75 -8.14 -2.85
C TRP A 36 -4.44 -6.82 -2.51
N THR A 37 -5.77 -6.80 -2.39
CA THR A 37 -6.50 -5.59 -2.00
C THR A 37 -6.14 -5.17 -0.56
N ILE A 38 -6.08 -6.13 0.38
CA ILE A 38 -5.72 -5.83 1.77
C ILE A 38 -4.26 -5.38 1.85
N ASP A 39 -3.36 -6.00 1.06
CA ASP A 39 -1.98 -5.55 0.92
C ASP A 39 -1.90 -4.09 0.46
N GLY A 40 -2.53 -3.76 -0.67
CA GLY A 40 -2.54 -2.40 -1.21
C GLY A 40 -3.07 -1.36 -0.21
N VAL A 41 -4.14 -1.68 0.55
CA VAL A 41 -4.63 -0.80 1.62
C VAL A 41 -3.59 -0.60 2.72
N GLY A 42 -2.93 -1.68 3.17
CA GLY A 42 -1.88 -1.62 4.18
C GLY A 42 -0.70 -0.74 3.74
N VAL A 43 -0.31 -0.88 2.47
CA VAL A 43 0.77 -0.09 1.85
C VAL A 43 0.40 1.39 1.75
N VAL A 44 -0.82 1.72 1.31
CA VAL A 44 -1.35 3.09 1.25
C VAL A 44 -1.32 3.74 2.64
N VAL A 45 -1.81 3.06 3.68
CA VAL A 45 -1.80 3.59 5.05
C VAL A 45 -0.36 3.81 5.55
N ALA A 46 0.54 2.86 5.32
CA ALA A 46 1.93 2.98 5.73
C ALA A 46 2.64 4.16 5.03
N ALA A 47 2.43 4.32 3.71
CA ALA A 47 3.01 5.40 2.93
C ALA A 47 2.50 6.79 3.38
N ALA A 48 1.22 6.92 3.70
CA ALA A 48 0.66 8.17 4.22
C ALA A 48 1.28 8.56 5.57
N LEU A 49 1.42 7.59 6.48
CA LEU A 49 2.04 7.83 7.79
C LEU A 49 3.53 8.14 7.69
N LEU A 50 4.27 7.47 6.79
CA LEU A 50 5.68 7.75 6.52
C LEU A 50 5.87 9.13 5.90
N THR A 51 5.01 9.54 4.97
CA THR A 51 4.99 10.89 4.40
C THR A 51 4.90 11.93 5.51
N MET A 52 3.88 11.82 6.37
CA MET A 52 3.69 12.74 7.50
C MET A 52 4.87 12.74 8.47
N LYS A 53 5.46 11.56 8.73
CA LYS A 53 6.62 11.44 9.61
C LYS A 53 7.83 12.19 9.05
N TYR A 54 8.20 11.93 7.79
CA TYR A 54 9.38 12.56 7.21
C TYR A 54 9.20 14.04 6.92
N GLN A 55 7.97 14.47 6.61
CA GLN A 55 7.64 15.89 6.49
C GLN A 55 7.82 16.62 7.83
N ARG A 56 7.38 16.02 8.95
CA ARG A 56 7.62 16.57 10.30
C ARG A 56 9.09 16.57 10.73
N LEU A 57 9.91 15.70 10.15
CA LEU A 57 11.36 15.67 10.36
C LEU A 57 12.13 16.64 9.45
N GLY A 58 11.44 17.39 8.59
CA GLY A 58 12.05 18.30 7.61
C GLY A 58 12.81 17.58 6.49
N ASN A 59 12.54 16.29 6.28
CA ASN A 59 13.14 15.51 5.20
C ASN A 59 12.20 15.46 4.00
N ASP A 60 12.12 16.58 3.29
CA ASP A 60 11.14 16.82 2.23
C ASP A 60 11.30 15.87 1.04
N LEU A 61 12.54 15.48 0.70
CA LEU A 61 12.79 14.53 -0.39
C LEU A 61 12.20 13.15 -0.09
N VAL A 62 12.41 12.64 1.13
CA VAL A 62 11.87 11.35 1.54
C VAL A 62 10.35 11.41 1.69
N ALA A 63 9.81 12.50 2.23
CA ALA A 63 8.38 12.73 2.31
C ALA A 63 7.72 12.75 0.91
N ALA A 64 8.32 13.46 -0.04
CA ALA A 64 7.86 13.51 -1.43
C ALA A 64 7.91 12.12 -2.10
N GLY A 65 8.93 11.31 -1.80
CA GLY A 65 9.01 9.92 -2.26
C GLY A 65 7.84 9.07 -1.78
N PHE A 66 7.55 9.09 -0.47
CA PHE A 66 6.41 8.36 0.09
C PHE A 66 5.06 8.90 -0.39
N LEU A 67 4.94 10.21 -0.61
CA LEU A 67 3.72 10.82 -1.16
C LEU A 67 3.48 10.38 -2.61
N THR A 68 4.53 10.34 -3.42
CA THR A 68 4.45 9.86 -4.81
C THR A 68 4.06 8.39 -4.86
N PHE A 69 4.67 7.58 -3.99
CA PHE A 69 4.34 6.17 -3.87
C PHE A 69 2.88 5.95 -3.40
N LEU A 70 2.43 6.71 -2.41
CA LEU A 70 1.03 6.72 -1.96
C LEU A 70 0.05 7.00 -3.10
N ALA A 71 0.35 8.00 -3.94
CA ALA A 71 -0.50 8.35 -5.07
C ALA A 71 -0.57 7.23 -6.12
N GLY A 72 0.58 6.61 -6.43
CA GLY A 72 0.64 5.48 -7.36
C GLY A 72 -0.14 4.26 -6.86
N GLU A 73 0.09 3.84 -5.62
CA GLU A 73 -0.60 2.69 -5.03
C GLU A 73 -2.11 2.93 -4.86
N SER A 74 -2.53 4.16 -4.54
CA SER A 74 -3.95 4.50 -4.47
C SER A 74 -4.64 4.37 -5.84
N LEU A 75 -3.96 4.77 -6.92
CA LEU A 75 -4.47 4.61 -8.29
C LEU A 75 -4.55 3.13 -8.68
N LEU A 76 -3.52 2.35 -8.36
CA LEU A 76 -3.47 0.91 -8.63
C LEU A 76 -4.56 0.15 -7.89
N LEU A 77 -4.77 0.48 -6.61
CA LEU A 77 -5.84 -0.09 -5.78
C LEU A 77 -7.23 0.28 -6.31
N ALA A 78 -7.44 1.53 -6.70
CA ALA A 78 -8.70 1.98 -7.31
C ALA A 78 -8.96 1.29 -8.67
N GLY A 79 -7.91 1.05 -9.46
CA GLY A 79 -7.99 0.30 -10.71
C GLY A 79 -8.37 -1.17 -10.48
N ASN A 80 -7.74 -1.84 -9.52
CA ASN A 80 -8.06 -3.23 -9.17
C ASN A 80 -9.51 -3.41 -8.65
N ALA A 81 -10.10 -2.40 -8.03
CA ALA A 81 -11.50 -2.44 -7.59
C ALA A 81 -12.52 -2.55 -8.74
N ALA A 82 -12.11 -2.26 -9.99
CA ALA A 82 -12.94 -2.51 -11.17
C ALA A 82 -13.09 -4.02 -11.49
N GLY A 83 -12.24 -4.89 -10.89
CA GLY A 83 -12.20 -6.33 -11.11
C GLY A 83 -11.21 -6.73 -12.21
N LEU A 84 -10.62 -7.94 -12.10
CA LEU A 84 -9.61 -8.50 -13.01
C LEU A 84 -9.93 -8.37 -14.52
N GLN A 85 -11.22 -8.37 -14.89
CA GLN A 85 -11.69 -8.27 -16.28
C GLN A 85 -11.89 -6.83 -16.78
N ALA A 86 -12.02 -5.86 -15.87
CA ALA A 86 -12.21 -4.45 -16.19
C ALA A 86 -10.96 -3.59 -15.96
N SER A 87 -9.91 -4.15 -15.35
CA SER A 87 -8.56 -3.57 -15.29
C SER A 87 -7.88 -3.58 -16.67
N VAL A 88 -8.41 -2.78 -17.59
CA VAL A 88 -7.82 -2.50 -18.91
C VAL A 88 -7.13 -1.13 -18.83
N PRO A 89 -5.95 -0.94 -19.45
CA PRO A 89 -5.35 0.38 -19.58
C PRO A 89 -6.34 1.40 -20.15
N SER A 90 -6.41 2.60 -19.57
CA SER A 90 -7.33 3.65 -19.99
C SER A 90 -6.87 4.43 -21.22
N TYR A 91 -5.89 3.91 -21.96
CA TYR A 91 -5.27 4.54 -23.13
C TYR A 91 -5.28 3.61 -24.35
#